data_AF-A0A5K1DGN8-F1
#
_entry.id   AF-A0A5K1DGN8-F1
#
_cell.length_a   1.000
_cell.length_b   1.000
_cell.length_c   1.000
_cell.angle_alpha   90.00
_cell.angle_beta   90.00
_cell.angle_gamma   90.00
#
_symmetry.space_group_name_H-M   'P 1'
#
loop_
_entity.id
_entity.type
_entity.pdbx_description
1 polymer ?
#
loop_
_entity_poly.entity_id
_entity_poly.type
_entity_poly.pdbx_seq_one_letter_code
_entity_poly.pdbx_strand_id
1 'polypeptide(L)' 'LISKSGVPFRSMVTTGGFKQKTQVDNLREDVDILIATPGRLMFLLQEGSLQLNNLT' A
#
# COMPACT_ATOMS: atom_id res chain seq x y z
N LEU A 1 -8.19 -3.12 4.03
CA LEU A 1 -9.55 -2.94 4.60
C LEU A 1 -10.47 -2.48 3.48
N ILE A 2 -11.71 -2.97 3.41
CA ILE A 2 -12.71 -2.50 2.44
C ILE A 2 -13.63 -1.50 3.14
N SER A 3 -14.01 -0.42 2.46
CA SER A 3 -14.97 0.55 2.99
C SER A 3 -16.31 -0.11 3.36
N LYS A 4 -16.89 0.28 4.51
CA LYS A 4 -18.19 -0.24 4.99
C LYS A 4 -19.40 0.53 4.46
N SER A 5 -19.20 1.69 3.82
CA SER A 5 -20.25 2.55 3.28
C SER A 5 -19.73 3.36 2.09
N GLY A 6 -20.58 3.68 1.12
CA GLY A 6 -20.19 4.35 -0.13
C GLY A 6 -19.52 3.41 -1.13
N VAL A 7 -18.68 3.94 -2.02
CA VAL A 7 -17.95 3.15 -3.03
C VAL A 7 -16.95 2.22 -2.32
N PRO A 8 -16.91 0.92 -2.67
CA PRO A 8 -16.05 -0.04 -2.00
C PRO A 8 -14.59 0.11 -2.47
N PHE A 9 -13.83 1.00 -1.82
CA PHE A 9 -12.39 1.09 -2.00
C PHE A 9 -11.64 0.16 -1.06
N ARG A 10 -10.55 -0.42 -1.56
CA ARG A 10 -9.58 -1.18 -0.78
C ARG A 10 -8.42 -0.27 -0.36
N SER A 11 -8.27 -0.12 0.95
CA SER A 11 -7.19 0.67 1.54
C SER A 11 -6.18 -0.20 2.29
N MET A 12 -4.93 0.26 2.31
CA MET A 12 -3.84 -0.36 3.04
C MET A 12 -2.98 0.71 3.73
N VAL A 13 -2.44 0.37 4.90
CA VAL A 13 -1.43 1.16 5.60
C VAL A 13 -0.08 0.44 5.52
N THR A 14 0.99 1.17 5.19
CA THR A 14 2.36 0.64 5.18
C THR A 14 3.29 1.49 6.06
N THR A 15 3.87 0.86 7.07
CA THR A 15 4.79 1.51 8.02
C THR A 15 5.92 0.55 8.43
N GLY A 16 6.94 1.10 9.10
CA GLY A 16 7.96 0.31 9.78
C GLY A 16 7.41 -0.41 11.02
N GLY A 17 8.08 -1.46 11.47
CA GLY A 17 7.67 -2.24 12.65
C GLY A 17 6.66 -3.36 12.39
N PHE A 18 6.21 -3.53 11.14
CA PHE A 18 5.33 -4.64 10.72
C PHE A 18 6.04 -5.58 9.75
N LYS A 19 5.57 -6.84 9.66
CA LYS A 19 6.15 -7.87 8.78
C LYS A 19 6.10 -7.42 7.32
N GLN A 20 7.27 -7.28 6.69
CA GLN A 20 7.40 -6.87 5.29
C GLN A 20 6.64 -7.78 4.34
N LYS A 21 6.78 -9.10 4.49
CA LYS A 21 6.12 -10.07 3.61
C LYS A 21 4.60 -9.87 3.55
N THR A 22 3.96 -9.67 4.70
CA THR A 22 2.52 -9.38 4.77
C THR A 22 2.16 -8.08 4.05
N GLN A 23 2.98 -7.04 4.17
CA GLN A 23 2.74 -5.77 3.48
C GLN A 23 2.88 -5.92 1.96
N VAL A 24 3.90 -6.65 1.48
CA VAL A 24 4.10 -6.91 0.06
C VAL A 24 3.01 -7.82 -0.51
N ASP A 25 2.61 -8.87 0.22
CA ASP A 25 1.52 -9.75 -0.20
C ASP A 25 0.19 -8.97 -0.29
N ASN A 26 -0.09 -8.06 0.65
CA ASN A 26 -1.26 -7.18 0.57
C ASN A 26 -1.20 -6.23 -0.64
N LEU A 27 -0.03 -5.68 -0.97
CA LEU A 27 0.13 -4.81 -2.15
C LEU A 27 -0.21 -5.53 -3.47
N ARG A 28 -0.01 -6.85 -3.54
CA ARG A 28 -0.31 -7.66 -4.74
C ARG A 28 -1.80 -7.89 -4.98
N GLU A 29 -2.64 -7.67 -3.98
CA GLU A 29 -4.10 -7.85 -4.09
C GLU A 29 -4.83 -6.58 -4.58
N ASP A 30 -4.13 -5.68 -5.28
CA ASP A 30 -4.58 -4.36 -5.76
C ASP A 30 -5.03 -3.39 -4.66
N VAL A 31 -4.48 -2.18 -4.59
CA VAL A 31 -4.81 -1.20 -3.54
C VAL A 31 -5.23 0.11 -4.18
N ASP A 32 -6.45 0.56 -3.90
CA ASP A 32 -6.95 1.86 -4.39
C ASP A 32 -6.34 3.02 -3.60
N ILE A 33 -6.19 2.83 -2.28
CA ILE A 33 -5.70 3.87 -1.37
C ILE A 33 -4.57 3.30 -0.51
N LEU A 34 -3.35 3.79 -0.73
CA LEU A 34 -2.20 3.46 0.10
C LEU A 34 -1.86 4.62 1.04
N ILE A 35 -1.83 4.35 2.34
CA ILE A 35 -1.36 5.28 3.38
C ILE A 35 0.02 4.81 3.82
N ALA A 36 1.04 5.66 3.75
CA ALA A 36 2.41 5.24 4.00
C ALA A 36 3.18 6.23 4.87
N THR A 37 4.08 5.73 5.74
CA THR A 37 5.14 6.60 6.30
C THR A 37 6.25 6.80 5.26
N PRO A 38 6.89 7.99 5.18
CA PRO A 38 7.82 8.31 4.10
C PRO A 38 8.95 7.28 3.93
N GLY A 39 9.57 6.84 5.01
CA GLY A 39 10.65 5.85 4.97
C GLY A 39 10.20 4.49 4.40
N ARG A 40 8.98 4.05 4.73
CA ARG A 40 8.45 2.78 4.23
C ARG A 40 8.01 2.89 2.77
N LEU A 41 7.42 4.03 2.39
CA LEU A 41 7.08 4.33 1.00
C LEU A 41 8.32 4.26 0.10
N MET A 42 9.39 4.99 0.46
CA MET A 42 10.61 5.02 -0.35
C MET A 42 11.25 3.63 -0.47
N PHE A 43 11.29 2.87 0.62
CA PHE A 43 11.79 1.52 0.60
C PHE A 43 11.06 0.63 -0.41
N LEU A 44 9.72 0.67 -0.43
CA LEU A 44 8.90 -0.17 -1.32
C LEU A 44 9.05 0.23 -2.79
N LEU A 45 9.22 1.52 -3.08
CA LEU A 45 9.50 2.02 -4.42
C LEU A 45 10.89 1.58 -4.90
N GLN A 46 11.91 1.68 -4.04
CA GLN A 46 13.28 1.28 -4.37
C GLN A 46 13.43 -0.23 -4.57
N GLU A 47 12.70 -1.04 -3.80
CA GLU A 47 12.65 -2.50 -3.97
C GLU A 47 11.92 -2.91 -5.27
N GLY A 48 11.08 -2.02 -5.83
CA GLY A 48 10.22 -2.31 -6.97
C GLY A 48 8.92 -3.04 -6.61
N SER A 49 8.64 -3.22 -5.30
CA SER A 49 7.41 -3.82 -4.78
C SER A 49 6.18 -2.91 -4.89
N LEU A 50 6.39 -1.61 -5.15
CA LEU A 50 5.35 -0.60 -5.35
C LEU A 50 5.74 0.28 -6.56
N GLN A 51 4.75 0.68 -7.36
CA GLN A 51 4.91 1.62 -8.45
C GLN A 51 3.79 2.68 -8.41
N LEU A 52 4.10 3.91 -8.80
CA LEU A 52 3.18 5.05 -8.74
C LEU A 52 2.85 5.55 -10.15
N ASN A 53 2.38 4.65 -11.00
CA ASN A 53 2.22 4.91 -12.44
C ASN A 53 0.97 5.74 -12.79
N ASN A 54 0.01 5.84 -11.86
CA ASN A 54 -1.31 6.44 -12.11
C ASN A 54 -1.63 7.55 -11.07
N LEU A 55 -0.77 8.57 -10.96
CA LEU A 55 -0.95 9.71 -10.04
C LEU A 55 -1.27 11.02 -10.79
N THR A 56 -2.23 10.99 -11.71
CA THR A 56 -2.55 12.13 -12.58
C THR A 56 -3.74 12.95 -12.06
#